data_AF-A0A8T6NN41-F1
#
_entry.id   AF-A0A8T6NN41-F1
#
_cell.length_a   1.000
_cell.length_b   1.000
_cell.length_c   1.000
_cell.angle_alpha   90.00
_cell.angle_beta   90.00
_cell.angle_gamma   90.00
#
_symmetry.space_group_name_H-M   'P 1'
#
loop_
_entity.id
_entity.type
_entity.pdbx_description
1 polymer ?
#
loop_
_entity_poly.entity_id
_entity_poly.type
_entity_poly.pdbx_seq_one_letter_code
_entity_poly.pdbx_strand_id
1 'polypeptide(L)'
;MDREEFIEKYIDVLQNLEAAIAEIYGEIPRMTDASVDRALNALIRTYTAEMIGKPVTLMRLDPHEQRLYDRLKEVSDWRLGKGEGIKNEQGELVVISPSGIKTTEEIVECLNHVRRSVGFWSRKAGRQGYLKFISKYV
;
A
#
# COMPACT_ATOMS: atom_id res chain seq x y z
N MET A 1 -16.67 -3.85 12.77
CA MET A 1 -16.61 -2.96 11.60
C MET A 1 -17.00 -3.76 10.38
N ASP A 2 -18.08 -3.37 9.72
CA ASP A 2 -18.45 -3.97 8.43
C ASP A 2 -17.55 -3.43 7.30
N ARG A 3 -17.78 -3.90 6.07
CA ARG A 3 -16.94 -3.52 4.92
C ARG A 3 -17.06 -2.04 4.59
N GLU A 4 -18.26 -1.46 4.66
CA GLU A 4 -18.50 -0.08 4.25
C GLU A 4 -17.86 0.87 5.26
N GLU A 5 -18.05 0.59 6.56
CA GLU A 5 -17.41 1.33 7.66
C GLU A 5 -15.87 1.24 7.58
N PHE A 6 -15.31 0.09 7.20
CA PHE A 6 -13.85 -0.05 6.96
C PHE A 6 -13.38 0.85 5.83
N ILE A 7 -14.09 0.83 4.70
CA ILE A 7 -13.70 1.62 3.53
C ILE A 7 -13.79 3.10 3.86
N GLU A 8 -14.87 3.56 4.50
CA GLU A 8 -15.03 4.95 4.90
C GLU A 8 -13.93 5.40 5.86
N LYS A 9 -13.61 4.58 6.86
CA LYS A 9 -12.56 4.88 7.86
C LYS A 9 -11.17 5.05 7.22
N TYR A 10 -10.87 4.26 6.20
CA TYR A 10 -9.51 4.18 5.61
C TYR A 10 -9.45 4.60 4.15
N ILE A 11 -10.47 5.27 3.62
CA ILE A 11 -10.58 5.58 2.18
C ILE A 11 -9.35 6.33 1.68
N ASP A 12 -8.82 7.25 2.48
CA ASP A 12 -7.66 8.07 2.11
C ASP A 12 -6.36 7.26 2.08
N VAL A 13 -6.19 6.30 3.00
CA VAL A 13 -5.07 5.35 2.99
C VAL A 13 -5.15 4.43 1.78
N LEU A 14 -6.34 3.86 1.53
CA LEU A 14 -6.59 2.97 0.40
C LEU A 14 -6.32 3.71 -0.92
N GLN A 15 -6.84 4.92 -1.08
CA GLN A 15 -6.60 5.75 -2.27
C GLN A 15 -5.11 6.06 -2.47
N ASN A 16 -4.35 6.36 -1.41
CA ASN A 16 -2.91 6.62 -1.57
C ASN A 16 -2.14 5.37 -2.02
N LEU A 17 -2.49 4.19 -1.48
CA LEU A 17 -1.89 2.93 -1.90
C LEU A 17 -2.22 2.62 -3.36
N GLU A 18 -3.49 2.79 -3.76
CA GLU A 18 -3.92 2.55 -5.15
C GLU A 18 -3.32 3.56 -6.12
N ALA A 19 -3.18 4.83 -5.70
CA ALA A 19 -2.51 5.86 -6.48
C ALA A 19 -1.03 5.54 -6.73
N ALA A 20 -0.32 5.09 -5.69
CA ALA A 20 1.07 4.64 -5.83
C ALA A 20 1.21 3.46 -6.80
N ILE A 21 0.26 2.51 -6.79
CA ILE A 21 0.28 1.39 -7.74
C ILE A 21 0.01 1.87 -9.17
N ALA A 22 -0.97 2.77 -9.35
CA ALA A 22 -1.31 3.34 -10.65
C ALA A 22 -0.15 4.17 -11.25
N GLU A 23 0.54 4.95 -10.41
CA GLU A 23 1.74 5.71 -10.74
C GLU A 23 2.82 4.78 -11.34
N ILE A 24 3.22 3.74 -10.59
CA ILE A 24 4.23 2.77 -11.05
C ILE A 24 3.78 2.01 -12.29
N TYR A 25 2.48 1.70 -12.42
CA TYR A 25 1.96 1.06 -13.62
C TYR A 25 2.04 1.95 -14.86
N GLY A 26 1.83 3.26 -14.71
CA GLY A 26 2.03 4.23 -15.78
C GLY A 26 3.48 4.25 -16.28
N GLU A 27 4.44 4.10 -15.36
CA GLU A 27 5.87 4.00 -15.68
C GLU A 27 6.28 2.63 -16.25
N ILE A 28 5.61 1.56 -15.80
CA ILE A 28 5.92 0.17 -16.17
C ILE A 28 4.64 -0.54 -16.65
N PRO A 29 4.15 -0.28 -17.88
CA PRO A 29 2.89 -0.84 -18.38
C PRO A 29 2.90 -2.37 -18.56
N ARG A 30 4.08 -3.01 -18.49
CA ARG A 30 4.23 -4.48 -18.54
C ARG A 30 4.04 -5.14 -17.17
N MET A 31 3.92 -4.37 -16.10
CA MET A 31 3.68 -4.88 -14.75
C MET A 31 2.39 -5.70 -14.72
N THR A 32 2.38 -6.76 -13.92
CA THR A 32 1.21 -7.65 -13.79
C THR A 32 0.63 -7.54 -12.39
N ASP A 33 -0.62 -7.93 -12.24
CA ASP A 33 -1.26 -8.05 -10.93
C ASP A 33 -0.49 -9.01 -10.00
N ALA A 34 0.20 -10.02 -10.56
CA ALA A 34 1.07 -10.91 -9.80
C ALA A 34 2.31 -10.21 -9.24
N SER A 35 2.87 -9.24 -9.97
CA SER A 35 3.95 -8.37 -9.47
C SER A 35 3.44 -7.48 -8.32
N VAL A 36 2.22 -6.94 -8.45
CA VAL A 36 1.56 -6.16 -7.39
C VAL A 36 1.34 -7.01 -6.14
N ASP A 37 0.81 -8.23 -6.29
CA ASP A 37 0.60 -9.15 -5.17
C ASP A 37 1.93 -9.47 -4.45
N ARG A 38 3.01 -9.71 -5.20
CA ARG A 38 4.33 -9.97 -4.63
C ARG A 38 4.87 -8.78 -3.83
N ALA A 39 4.77 -7.57 -4.35
CA ALA A 39 5.20 -6.36 -3.64
C ALA A 39 4.37 -6.11 -2.37
N LEU A 40 3.03 -6.20 -2.47
CA LEU A 40 2.13 -6.07 -1.31
C LEU A 40 2.42 -7.13 -0.26
N ASN A 41 2.58 -8.40 -0.65
CA ASN A 41 2.86 -9.49 0.27
C ASN A 41 4.23 -9.32 0.94
N ALA A 42 5.25 -8.86 0.22
CA ALA A 42 6.53 -8.53 0.82
C ALA A 42 6.39 -7.43 1.88
N LEU A 43 5.66 -6.36 1.59
CA LEU A 43 5.45 -5.24 2.52
C LEU A 43 4.63 -5.64 3.76
N ILE A 44 3.58 -6.43 3.57
CA ILE A 44 2.81 -7.01 4.68
C ILE A 44 3.73 -7.84 5.59
N ARG A 45 4.64 -8.64 5.03
CA ARG A 45 5.60 -9.44 5.82
C ARG A 45 6.58 -8.56 6.58
N THR A 46 7.05 -7.47 5.97
CA THR A 46 7.91 -6.48 6.63
C THR A 46 7.22 -5.91 7.87
N TYR A 47 6.03 -5.32 7.71
CA TYR A 47 5.31 -4.74 8.84
C TYR A 47 4.86 -5.78 9.87
N THR A 48 4.50 -6.99 9.44
CA THR A 48 4.17 -8.09 10.36
C THR A 48 5.37 -8.50 11.21
N ALA A 49 6.57 -8.58 10.61
CA ALA A 49 7.79 -8.90 11.33
C ALA A 49 8.18 -7.78 12.33
N GLU A 50 8.01 -6.51 11.94
CA GLU A 50 8.20 -5.35 12.83
C GLU A 50 7.28 -5.42 14.05
N MET A 51 5.98 -5.69 13.89
CA MET A 51 5.02 -5.79 15.00
C MET A 51 5.40 -6.85 16.04
N ILE A 52 5.98 -7.96 15.60
CA ILE A 52 6.34 -9.09 16.48
C ILE A 52 7.82 -9.11 16.89
N GLY A 53 8.57 -8.05 16.57
CA GLY A 53 10.00 -7.91 16.90
C GLY A 53 10.89 -8.98 16.26
N LYS A 54 10.49 -9.53 15.10
CA LYS A 54 11.26 -10.56 14.39
C LYS A 54 12.03 -9.98 13.21
N PRO A 55 13.15 -10.61 12.81
CA PRO A 55 13.85 -10.20 11.59
C PRO A 55 12.95 -10.35 10.36
N VAL A 56 12.95 -9.33 9.50
CA VAL A 56 12.21 -9.35 8.24
C VAL A 56 12.79 -10.44 7.33
N THR A 57 11.94 -11.35 6.87
CA THR A 57 12.35 -12.29 5.82
C THR A 57 12.30 -11.56 4.49
N LEU A 58 13.48 -11.18 3.97
CA LEU A 58 13.59 -10.50 2.68
C LEU A 58 13.09 -11.42 1.55
N MET A 59 12.02 -11.00 0.89
CA MET A 59 11.58 -11.62 -0.35
C MET A 59 12.48 -11.15 -1.49
N ARG A 60 12.84 -12.07 -2.39
CA ARG A 60 13.52 -11.69 -3.63
C ARG A 60 12.49 -11.12 -4.59
N LEU A 61 12.53 -9.80 -4.76
CA LEU A 61 11.72 -9.06 -5.72
C LEU A 61 12.57 -8.79 -6.97
N ASP A 62 11.94 -8.83 -8.14
CA ASP A 62 12.58 -8.30 -9.35
C ASP A 62 12.66 -6.76 -9.29
N PRO A 63 13.42 -6.08 -10.17
CA PRO A 63 13.58 -4.63 -10.10
C PRO A 63 12.27 -3.84 -10.19
N HIS A 64 11.27 -4.32 -10.92
CA HIS A 64 9.97 -3.66 -11.04
C HIS A 64 9.13 -3.86 -9.77
N GLU A 65 9.13 -5.09 -9.24
CA GLU A 65 8.51 -5.41 -7.96
C GLU A 65 9.14 -4.64 -6.79
N GLN A 66 10.46 -4.49 -6.81
CA GLN A 66 11.21 -3.73 -5.81
C GLN A 66 10.84 -2.24 -5.86
N ARG A 67 10.78 -1.64 -7.06
CA ARG A 67 10.36 -0.24 -7.21
C ARG A 67 8.94 -0.01 -6.66
N LEU A 68 8.02 -0.92 -6.95
CA LEU A 68 6.65 -0.85 -6.40
C LEU A 68 6.65 -1.00 -4.88
N TYR A 69 7.42 -1.96 -4.35
CA TYR A 69 7.57 -2.17 -2.91
C TYR A 69 8.08 -0.89 -2.22
N ASP A 70 9.14 -0.27 -2.75
CA ASP A 70 9.75 0.92 -2.16
C ASP A 70 8.75 2.08 -2.14
N ARG A 71 8.01 2.28 -3.24
CA ARG A 71 6.98 3.33 -3.32
C ARG A 71 5.83 3.08 -2.34
N LEU A 72 5.33 1.85 -2.24
CA LEU A 72 4.29 1.48 -1.27
C LEU A 72 4.78 1.61 0.17
N LYS A 73 6.06 1.31 0.42
CA LYS A 73 6.69 1.47 1.72
C LYS A 73 6.75 2.94 2.11
N GLU A 74 7.17 3.82 1.22
CA GLU A 74 7.20 5.27 1.44
C GLU A 74 5.82 5.82 1.85
N VAL A 75 4.77 5.48 1.09
CA VAL A 75 3.39 5.88 1.41
C VAL A 75 2.95 5.34 2.76
N SER A 76 3.27 4.08 3.05
CA SER A 76 2.92 3.44 4.32
C SER A 76 3.68 4.06 5.50
N ASP A 77 4.98 4.30 5.36
CA ASP A 77 5.82 4.94 6.38
C ASP A 77 5.34 6.37 6.66
N TRP A 78 4.95 7.12 5.63
CA TRP A 78 4.34 8.44 5.81
C TRP A 78 3.05 8.36 6.64
N ARG A 79 2.19 7.37 6.38
CA ARG A 79 0.97 7.12 7.17
C ARG A 79 1.26 6.65 8.60
N LEU A 80 2.41 6.02 8.84
CA LEU A 80 2.90 5.67 10.17
C LEU A 80 3.58 6.84 10.90
N GLY A 81 3.73 8.01 10.25
CA GLY A 81 4.47 9.15 10.81
C GLY A 81 6.00 8.94 10.83
N LYS A 82 6.53 7.98 10.07
CA LYS A 82 7.96 7.66 9.99
C LYS A 82 8.74 8.50 8.95
N GLY A 83 8.05 9.34 8.17
CA GLY A 83 8.65 10.17 7.12
C GLY A 83 9.18 11.53 7.61
N GLU A 84 9.92 12.22 6.74
CA GLU A 84 10.25 13.64 6.89
C GLU A 84 8.97 14.47 6.71
N GLY A 85 8.24 14.71 7.80
CA GLY A 85 6.95 15.38 7.75
C GLY A 85 7.01 16.89 7.92
N ILE A 86 5.83 17.50 7.83
CA ILE A 86 5.62 18.91 8.15
C ILE A 86 5.60 19.02 9.67
N LYS A 87 6.52 19.79 10.23
CA LYS A 87 6.49 20.13 11.66
C LYS A 87 5.50 21.27 11.89
N ASN A 88 4.64 21.14 12.89
CA ASN A 88 3.85 22.28 13.36
C ASN A 88 4.73 23.32 14.06
N GLU A 89 4.13 24.42 14.50
CA GLU A 89 4.81 25.50 15.24
C GLU A 89 5.49 25.01 16.54
N GLN A 90 5.03 23.88 17.09
CA GLN A 90 5.60 23.24 18.27
C GLN A 90 6.72 22.23 17.94
N GLY A 91 7.06 22.03 16.66
CA GLY A 91 8.11 21.11 16.23
C GLY A 91 7.68 19.65 16.12
N GLU A 92 6.39 19.35 16.30
CA GLU A 92 5.82 18.01 16.21
C GLU A 92 5.49 17.66 14.75
N LEU A 93 5.74 16.41 14.37
CA LEU A 93 5.38 15.89 13.06
C LEU A 93 3.86 15.77 12.94
N VAL A 94 3.28 16.44 11.94
CA VAL A 94 1.84 16.36 11.65
C VAL A 94 1.62 15.77 10.26
N VAL A 95 0.78 14.73 10.20
CA VAL A 95 0.30 14.15 8.94
C VAL A 95 -1.03 14.81 8.58
N ILE A 96 -1.03 15.62 7.52
CA ILE A 96 -2.24 16.27 7.01
C ILE A 96 -3.06 15.24 6.24
N SER A 97 -3.91 14.50 6.96
CA SER A 97 -4.84 13.55 6.36
C SER A 97 -6.12 13.40 7.21
N PRO A 98 -7.30 13.17 6.61
CA PRO A 98 -8.55 13.02 7.36
C PRO A 98 -8.50 11.95 8.44
N SER A 99 -7.74 10.88 8.20
CA SER A 99 -7.69 9.73 9.09
C SER A 99 -6.46 9.72 10.02
N GLY A 100 -5.58 10.72 9.94
CA GLY A 100 -4.42 10.90 10.82
C GLY A 100 -3.33 9.83 10.67
N ILE A 101 -2.43 9.77 11.67
CA ILE A 101 -1.41 8.72 11.78
C ILE A 101 -2.08 7.38 12.04
N LYS A 102 -1.56 6.34 11.39
CA LYS A 102 -2.04 4.96 11.49
C LYS A 102 -1.12 4.11 12.33
N THR A 103 -1.69 3.06 12.93
CA THR A 103 -0.89 1.99 13.52
C THR A 103 -0.39 1.04 12.43
N THR A 104 0.65 0.26 12.75
CA THR A 104 1.18 -0.77 11.86
C THR A 104 0.11 -1.81 11.50
N GLU A 105 -0.76 -2.16 12.45
CA GLU A 105 -1.89 -3.07 12.26
C GLU A 105 -2.88 -2.50 11.24
N GLU A 106 -3.28 -1.23 11.37
CA GLU A 106 -4.19 -0.57 10.43
C GLU A 106 -3.62 -0.52 9.01
N ILE A 107 -2.32 -0.27 8.86
CA ILE A 107 -1.63 -0.32 7.56
C ILE A 107 -1.64 -1.73 6.99
N VAL A 108 -1.36 -2.75 7.79
CA VAL A 108 -1.42 -4.16 7.35
C VAL A 108 -2.84 -4.54 6.93
N GLU A 109 -3.88 -4.07 7.62
CA GLU A 109 -5.27 -4.27 7.22
C GLU A 109 -5.59 -3.63 5.86
N CYS A 110 -5.12 -2.39 5.63
CA CYS A 110 -5.28 -1.68 4.36
C CYS A 110 -4.56 -2.40 3.21
N LEU A 111 -3.29 -2.81 3.41
CA LEU A 111 -2.53 -3.58 2.42
C LEU A 111 -3.21 -4.90 2.07
N ASN A 112 -3.74 -5.61 3.07
CA ASN A 112 -4.50 -6.84 2.85
C ASN A 112 -5.82 -6.57 2.10
N HIS A 113 -6.47 -5.43 2.33
CA HIS A 113 -7.65 -5.03 1.57
C HIS A 113 -7.31 -4.84 0.09
N VAL A 114 -6.28 -4.06 -0.22
CA VAL A 114 -5.80 -3.85 -1.59
C VAL A 114 -5.42 -5.17 -2.24
N ARG A 115 -4.66 -6.02 -1.55
CA ARG A 115 -4.26 -7.34 -2.05
C ARG A 115 -5.46 -8.25 -2.38
N ARG A 116 -6.54 -8.20 -1.59
CA ARG A 116 -7.79 -8.92 -1.92
C ARG A 116 -8.45 -8.36 -3.19
N SER A 117 -8.41 -7.04 -3.39
CA SER A 117 -8.88 -6.39 -4.62
C SER A 117 -8.06 -6.84 -5.83
N VAL A 118 -6.73 -6.89 -5.71
CA VAL A 118 -5.82 -7.45 -6.72
C VAL A 118 -6.27 -8.84 -7.12
N GLY A 119 -6.37 -9.77 -6.17
CA GLY A 119 -6.76 -11.14 -6.43
C GLY A 119 -8.17 -11.29 -7.01
N PHE A 120 -9.12 -10.41 -6.65
CA PHE A 120 -10.46 -10.39 -7.24
C PHE A 120 -10.42 -10.01 -8.72
N TRP A 121 -9.77 -8.90 -9.05
CA TRP A 121 -9.71 -8.39 -10.41
C TRP A 121 -8.82 -9.24 -11.32
N SER A 122 -7.76 -9.84 -10.81
CA SER A 122 -6.94 -10.79 -11.59
C SER A 122 -7.74 -12.00 -12.05
N ARG A 123 -8.60 -12.53 -11.17
CA ARG A 123 -9.51 -13.65 -11.52
C ARG A 123 -10.58 -13.21 -12.52
N LYS A 124 -11.08 -11.98 -12.41
CA LYS A 124 -12.17 -11.47 -13.23
C LYS A 124 -11.72 -11.01 -14.64
N ALA A 125 -10.54 -10.41 -14.76
CA ALA A 125 -10.11 -9.70 -15.95
C ALA A 125 -8.66 -10.04 -16.39
N GLY A 126 -8.08 -11.12 -15.86
CA GLY A 126 -6.78 -11.65 -16.27
C GLY A 126 -5.59 -10.95 -15.61
N ARG A 127 -4.38 -11.19 -16.14
CA ARG A 127 -3.09 -10.84 -15.51
C ARG A 127 -2.83 -9.35 -15.19
N GLN A 128 -3.66 -8.44 -15.71
CA GLN A 128 -3.59 -6.99 -15.49
C GLN A 128 -4.99 -6.44 -15.15
N GLY A 129 -5.88 -7.30 -14.66
CA GLY A 129 -7.27 -6.96 -14.42
C GLY A 129 -7.41 -5.87 -13.37
N TYR A 130 -6.63 -5.97 -12.29
CA TYR A 130 -6.60 -4.97 -11.23
C TYR A 130 -5.97 -3.67 -11.73
N LEU A 131 -4.79 -3.75 -12.35
CA LEU A 131 -4.07 -2.58 -12.85
C LEU A 131 -4.90 -1.75 -13.84
N LYS A 132 -5.59 -2.39 -14.77
CA LYS A 132 -6.49 -1.72 -15.72
C LYS A 132 -7.77 -1.21 -15.09
N PHE A 133 -8.19 -1.77 -13.95
CA PHE A 133 -9.34 -1.27 -13.21
C PHE A 133 -8.95 0.02 -12.50
N ILE A 134 -7.93 0.00 -11.63
CA ILE A 134 -7.56 1.16 -10.82
C ILE A 134 -7.09 2.36 -11.66
N SER A 135 -6.44 2.12 -12.80
CA SER A 135 -5.95 3.19 -13.68
C SER A 135 -7.05 4.04 -14.33
N LYS A 136 -8.33 3.71 -14.09
CA LYS A 136 -9.50 4.48 -14.56
C LYS A 136 -10.08 5.38 -13.47
N TYR A 137 -9.70 5.17 -12.22
CA TYR A 137 -10.32 5.77 -11.04
C TYR A 137 -9.33 6.59 -10.19
N VAL A 138 -8.04 6.49 -10.51
CA VAL A 138 -6.95 7.32 -9.98
C VAL A 138 -6.41 8.17 -11.13
#